data_AF-A0A6N4H1Y3-F1
#
_entry.id   AF-A0A6N4H1Y3-F1
#
_cell.length_a   1.000
_cell.length_b   1.000
_cell.length_c   1.000
_cell.angle_alpha   90.00
_cell.angle_beta   90.00
_cell.angle_gamma   90.00
#
_symmetry.space_group_name_H-M   'P 1'
#
loop_
_entity.id
_entity.type
_entity.pdbx_description
1 polymer ?
#
loop_
_entity_poly.entity_id
_entity_poly.type
_entity_poly.pdbx_seq_one_letter_code
_entity_poly.pdbx_strand_id
1 'polypeptide(L)'
;MTVSCRIFGLLSVVSLAVFVLAGCARAKNTNCRELFEKYYEVNVAAFMRTMPAADSAAVRKKAEYALDKMYRIDSTFVLMRGKELDDFIRVNLPAIVGADAED
;
A
#
# COMPACT_ATOMS: atom_id res chain seq x y z
N MET A 1 24.74 37.46 -37.51
CA MET A 1 23.45 37.52 -36.79
C MET A 1 22.40 36.80 -37.62
N THR A 2 22.02 35.58 -37.25
CA THR A 2 20.76 34.93 -37.65
C THR A 2 20.49 33.75 -36.73
N VAL A 3 19.60 34.00 -35.76
CA VAL A 3 18.53 33.13 -35.26
C VAL A 3 18.63 31.63 -35.60
N SER A 4 18.87 30.80 -34.59
CA SER A 4 17.94 29.69 -34.29
C SER A 4 18.13 29.22 -32.86
N CYS A 5 17.45 29.94 -31.98
CA CYS A 5 17.21 29.59 -30.61
C CYS A 5 16.09 28.52 -30.60
N ARG A 6 16.22 27.49 -29.74
CA ARG A 6 15.11 26.66 -29.19
C ARG A 6 14.64 25.40 -29.94
N ILE A 7 15.54 24.50 -30.35
CA ILE A 7 15.11 23.10 -30.65
C ILE A 7 15.93 22.02 -29.91
N PHE A 8 17.16 22.30 -29.49
CA PHE A 8 18.02 21.28 -28.85
C PHE A 8 17.76 21.04 -27.35
N GLY A 9 16.86 21.79 -26.71
CA GLY A 9 16.61 21.68 -25.27
C GLY A 9 15.54 20.66 -24.85
N LEU A 10 14.83 20.03 -25.79
CA LEU A 10 13.67 19.16 -25.49
C LEU A 10 13.94 17.66 -25.68
N LEU A 11 15.02 17.27 -26.34
CA LEU A 11 15.33 15.85 -26.61
C LEU A 11 16.18 15.18 -25.52
N SER A 12 16.72 15.92 -24.55
CA SER A 12 17.52 15.33 -23.45
C SER A 12 16.66 14.77 -22.31
N VAL A 13 15.42 15.26 -22.14
CA VAL A 13 14.55 14.86 -21.02
C VAL A 13 13.84 13.52 -21.29
N VAL A 14 13.74 13.10 -22.55
CA VAL A 14 13.10 11.82 -22.91
C VAL A 14 13.94 10.61 -22.49
N SER A 15 15.25 10.77 -22.31
CA SER A 15 16.11 9.69 -21.78
C SER A 15 15.91 9.43 -20.28
N LEU A 16 15.33 10.38 -19.53
CA LEU A 16 15.02 10.16 -18.11
C LEU A 16 13.75 9.31 -17.91
N ALA A 17 12.92 9.14 -18.93
CA ALA A 17 11.73 8.30 -18.88
C ALA A 17 12.04 6.79 -19.01
N VAL A 18 13.23 6.43 -19.52
CA VAL A 18 13.60 5.01 -19.70
C VAL A 18 14.20 4.41 -18.42
N PHE A 19 14.77 5.23 -17.52
CA PHE A 19 15.29 4.74 -16.24
C PHE A 19 14.24 4.56 -15.14
N VAL A 20 13.08 5.22 -15.23
CA VAL A 20 12.00 5.05 -14.23
C VAL A 20 11.24 3.72 -14.43
N LEU A 21 11.20 3.17 -15.65
CA LEU A 21 10.65 1.83 -15.91
C LEU A 21 11.66 0.69 -15.71
N ALA A 22 12.85 0.98 -15.18
CA ALA A 22 13.61 -0.02 -14.43
C ALA A 22 12.86 -0.49 -13.15
N GLY A 23 11.70 0.10 -12.84
CA GLY A 23 10.70 -0.48 -11.94
C GLY A 23 10.19 -1.86 -12.38
N CYS A 24 10.32 -2.23 -13.66
CA CYS A 24 10.00 -3.58 -14.15
C CYS A 24 11.09 -4.63 -13.85
N ALA A 25 12.24 -4.25 -13.28
CA ALA A 25 13.34 -5.16 -12.94
C ALA A 25 13.56 -5.33 -11.42
N ARG A 26 12.67 -4.80 -10.56
CA ARG A 26 12.63 -5.18 -9.15
C ARG A 26 11.55 -6.24 -8.88
N ALA A 27 11.47 -7.21 -9.78
CA ALA A 27 11.10 -8.59 -9.45
C ALA A 27 12.17 -9.25 -8.56
N LYS A 28 12.64 -8.54 -7.51
CA LYS A 28 13.40 -9.14 -6.42
C LYS A 28 12.37 -9.64 -5.45
N ASN A 29 11.94 -10.88 -5.63
CA ASN A 29 11.44 -11.81 -4.60
C ASN A 29 11.16 -11.12 -3.25
N THR A 30 10.17 -10.23 -3.23
CA THR A 30 9.77 -9.56 -2.00
C THR A 30 8.70 -10.47 -1.49
N ASN A 31 9.11 -11.37 -0.59
CA ASN A 31 8.22 -12.35 -0.04
C ASN A 31 7.19 -11.60 0.81
N CYS A 32 6.07 -11.25 0.18
CA CYS A 32 5.03 -10.44 0.80
C CYS A 32 4.51 -11.12 2.07
N ARG A 33 4.57 -12.46 2.12
CA ARG A 33 4.31 -13.25 3.31
C ARG A 33 5.31 -12.98 4.43
N GLU A 34 6.62 -13.04 4.17
CA GLU A 34 7.63 -12.73 5.20
C GLU A 34 7.49 -11.30 5.72
N LEU A 35 7.19 -10.33 4.86
CA LEU A 35 6.95 -8.95 5.29
C LEU A 35 5.65 -8.81 6.10
N PHE A 36 4.59 -9.48 5.67
CA PHE A 36 3.32 -9.52 6.38
C PHE A 36 3.52 -10.09 7.80
N GLU A 37 4.16 -11.25 7.91
CA GLU A 37 4.45 -11.91 9.19
C GLU A 37 5.35 -11.04 10.08
N LYS A 38 6.41 -10.46 9.51
CA LYS A 38 7.36 -9.61 10.25
C LYS A 38 6.71 -8.36 10.85
N TYR A 39 5.78 -7.74 10.13
CA TYR A 39 5.12 -6.51 10.57
C TYR A 39 3.72 -6.74 11.15
N TYR A 40 3.27 -8.00 11.27
CA TYR A 40 1.92 -8.37 11.66
C TYR A 40 1.51 -7.73 12.99
N GLU A 41 2.27 -7.98 14.06
CA GLU A 41 1.97 -7.46 15.41
C GLU A 41 2.06 -5.93 15.49
N VAL A 42 2.98 -5.32 14.73
CA VAL A 42 3.10 -3.85 14.66
C VAL A 42 1.88 -3.24 14.00
N ASN A 43 1.38 -3.86 12.93
CA ASN A 43 0.20 -3.42 12.21
C ASN A 43 -1.08 -3.63 13.04
N VAL A 44 -1.21 -4.76 13.74
CA VAL A 44 -2.30 -5.00 14.71
C VAL A 44 -2.29 -3.91 15.77
N ALA A 45 -1.15 -3.62 16.39
CA ALA A 45 -1.04 -2.58 17.40
C ALA A 45 -1.32 -1.17 16.86
N ALA A 46 -0.92 -0.87 15.62
CA ALA A 46 -1.24 0.40 14.98
C ALA A 46 -2.74 0.53 14.72
N PHE A 47 -3.40 -0.53 14.25
CA PHE A 47 -4.84 -0.59 14.05
C PHE A 47 -5.61 -0.45 15.37
N MET A 48 -5.17 -1.13 16.43
CA MET A 48 -5.81 -1.00 17.74
C MET A 48 -5.74 0.44 18.28
N ARG A 49 -4.69 1.20 17.97
CA ARG A 49 -4.57 2.61 18.38
C ARG A 49 -5.56 3.54 17.67
N THR A 50 -6.08 3.17 16.51
CA THR A 50 -7.08 3.98 15.79
C THR A 50 -8.51 3.72 16.28
N MET A 51 -8.73 2.70 17.12
CA MET A 51 -10.03 2.41 17.73
C MET A 51 -10.04 2.82 19.21
N PRO A 52 -10.66 3.96 19.56
CA PRO A 52 -10.80 4.35 20.96
C PRO A 52 -11.88 3.49 21.64
N ALA A 53 -11.56 2.97 22.83
CA ALA A 53 -12.52 2.51 23.84
C ALA A 53 -13.29 1.18 23.64
N ALA A 54 -12.75 0.21 22.90
CA ALA A 54 -13.33 -1.14 22.83
C ALA A 54 -12.45 -2.19 23.55
N ASP A 55 -13.08 -3.29 23.99
CA ASP A 55 -12.42 -4.46 24.59
C ASP A 55 -11.19 -4.85 23.75
N SER A 56 -10.01 -4.81 24.37
CA SER A 56 -8.73 -5.01 23.68
C SER A 56 -8.66 -6.36 22.96
N ALA A 57 -9.37 -7.38 23.45
CA ALA A 57 -9.43 -8.68 22.80
C ALA A 57 -10.31 -8.67 21.53
N ALA A 58 -11.46 -8.01 21.58
CA ALA A 58 -12.37 -7.89 20.43
C ALA A 58 -11.76 -7.01 19.32
N VAL A 59 -11.13 -5.89 19.70
CA VAL A 59 -10.44 -5.00 18.75
C VAL A 59 -9.26 -5.73 18.10
N ARG A 60 -8.49 -6.50 18.87
CA ARG A 60 -7.39 -7.30 18.32
C ARG A 60 -7.90 -8.31 17.29
N LYS A 61 -8.95 -9.08 17.59
CA LYS A 61 -9.55 -10.01 16.63
C LYS A 61 -10.02 -9.31 15.35
N LYS A 62 -10.61 -8.12 15.47
CA LYS A 62 -11.04 -7.32 14.31
C LYS A 62 -9.85 -6.82 13.49
N ALA A 63 -8.76 -6.41 14.13
CA ALA A 63 -7.53 -5.99 13.48
C ALA A 63 -6.87 -7.16 12.72
N GLU A 64 -6.75 -8.32 13.36
CA GLU A 64 -6.22 -9.55 12.77
C GLU A 64 -7.03 -9.98 11.54
N TYR A 65 -8.37 -9.98 11.67
CA TYR A 65 -9.27 -10.29 10.55
C TYR A 65 -9.12 -9.31 9.39
N ALA A 66 -9.09 -8.01 9.68
CA ALA A 66 -8.92 -6.98 8.65
C ALA A 66 -7.58 -7.12 7.91
N LEU A 67 -6.49 -7.41 8.63
CA LEU A 67 -5.16 -7.62 8.05
C LEU A 67 -5.10 -8.88 7.18
N ASP A 68 -5.69 -9.99 7.61
CA ASP A 68 -5.80 -11.21 6.78
C ASP A 68 -6.60 -10.93 5.51
N LYS A 69 -7.74 -10.24 5.61
CA LYS A 69 -8.54 -9.87 4.45
C LYS A 69 -7.80 -8.99 3.47
N MET A 70 -7.12 -7.95 3.95
CA MET A 70 -6.30 -7.09 3.10
C MET A 70 -5.22 -7.90 2.37
N TYR A 71 -4.54 -8.81 3.08
CA TYR A 71 -3.54 -9.69 2.47
C TYR A 71 -4.13 -10.61 1.39
N ARG A 72 -5.34 -11.14 1.62
CA ARG A 72 -6.05 -12.01 0.65
C ARG A 72 -6.57 -11.26 -0.56
N ILE A 73 -6.94 -9.99 -0.42
CA ILE A 73 -7.37 -9.13 -1.53
C ILE A 73 -6.16 -8.79 -2.40
N ASP A 74 -5.10 -8.28 -1.79
CA ASP A 74 -3.86 -7.98 -2.48
C ASP A 74 -2.68 -8.08 -1.50
N SER A 75 -1.89 -9.15 -1.62
CA SER A 75 -0.72 -9.36 -0.78
C SER A 75 0.34 -8.24 -0.90
N THR A 76 0.32 -7.45 -1.98
CA THR A 76 1.23 -6.31 -2.15
C THR A 76 0.88 -5.11 -1.27
N PHE A 77 -0.28 -5.13 -0.57
CA PHE A 77 -0.68 -4.05 0.33
C PHE A 77 0.38 -3.73 1.40
N VAL A 78 1.19 -4.72 1.80
CA VAL A 78 2.31 -4.54 2.75
C VAL A 78 3.40 -3.57 2.25
N LEU A 79 3.43 -3.33 0.93
CA LEU A 79 4.33 -2.40 0.27
C LEU A 79 3.69 -1.03 0.06
N MET A 80 2.37 -0.93 0.12
CA MET A 80 1.63 0.33 -0.05
C MET A 80 1.89 1.28 1.12
N ARG A 81 1.85 2.59 0.85
CA ARG A 81 2.08 3.64 1.86
C ARG A 81 1.22 4.87 1.60
N GLY A 82 0.88 5.58 2.69
CA GLY A 82 0.16 6.85 2.63
C GLY A 82 -1.13 6.76 1.80
N LYS A 83 -1.29 7.67 0.84
CA LYS A 83 -2.50 7.77 0.01
C LYS A 83 -2.86 6.48 -0.73
N GLU A 84 -1.88 5.71 -1.20
CA GLU A 84 -2.13 4.45 -1.91
C GLU A 84 -2.78 3.42 -0.98
N LEU A 85 -2.27 3.31 0.24
CA LEU A 85 -2.83 2.43 1.27
C LEU A 85 -4.21 2.91 1.71
N ASP A 86 -4.40 4.21 1.88
CA ASP A 86 -5.70 4.79 2.25
C ASP A 86 -6.76 4.55 1.17
N ASP A 87 -6.37 4.70 -0.10
CA ASP A 87 -7.25 4.45 -1.25
C ASP A 87 -7.59 2.95 -1.35
N PHE A 88 -6.61 2.06 -1.15
CA PHE A 88 -6.82 0.61 -1.07
C PHE A 88 -7.81 0.22 0.03
N ILE A 89 -7.60 0.73 1.25
CA ILE A 89 -8.49 0.46 2.39
C ILE A 89 -9.89 1.00 2.10
N ARG A 90 -10.01 2.22 1.57
CA ARG A 90 -11.32 2.84 1.29
C ARG A 90 -12.13 2.06 0.26
N VAL A 91 -11.49 1.60 -0.82
CA VAL A 91 -12.15 0.82 -1.88
C VAL A 91 -12.58 -0.56 -1.37
N ASN A 92 -11.75 -1.18 -0.53
CA ASN A 92 -11.97 -2.54 -0.03
C ASN A 92 -12.65 -2.60 1.35
N LEU A 93 -12.99 -1.45 1.94
CA LEU A 93 -13.52 -1.35 3.30
C LEU A 93 -14.70 -2.30 3.56
N PRO A 94 -15.69 -2.43 2.65
CA PRO A 94 -16.80 -3.37 2.85
C PRO A 94 -16.34 -4.84 2.94
N ALA A 95 -15.31 -5.22 2.18
CA ALA A 95 -14.76 -6.56 2.18
C ALA A 95 -13.82 -6.83 3.38
N ILE A 96 -13.18 -5.78 3.90
CA ILE A 96 -12.25 -5.85 5.04
C ILE A 96 -13.00 -5.96 6.37
N VAL A 97 -14.08 -5.19 6.54
CA VAL A 97 -14.84 -5.13 7.80
C VAL A 97 -15.85 -6.28 7.92
N GLY A 98 -16.16 -6.96 6.82
CA GLY A 98 -17.25 -7.95 6.76
C GLY A 98 -18.60 -7.24 6.64
N ALA A 99 -19.60 -7.93 6.08
CA ALA A 99 -20.97 -7.42 5.97
C ALA A 99 -21.68 -7.32 7.34
N ASP A 100 -20.98 -7.66 8.42
CA ASP A 100 -21.51 -7.89 9.76
C ASP A 100 -21.10 -6.75 10.72
N ALA A 101 -21.04 -5.51 10.22
CA ALA A 101 -21.01 -4.30 11.05
C ALA A 101 -22.43 -3.88 11.50
N GLU A 102 -23.38 -4.81 11.48
CA GLU A 102 -24.72 -4.68 12.06
C GLU A 102 -24.91 -5.82 13.07
N ASP A 103 -24.36 -5.65 14.27
CA ASP A 103 -24.96 -6.13 15.53
C ASP A 103 -24.50 -5.22 16.68
#